data_AF-A0A7S3BUJ3-F1
#
_entry.id   AF-A0A7S3BUJ3-F1
#
_cell.length_a   1.000
_cell.length_b   1.000
_cell.length_c   1.000
_cell.angle_alpha   90.00
_cell.angle_beta   90.00
_cell.angle_gamma   90.00
#
_symmetry.space_group_name_H-M   'P 1'
#
loop_
_entity.id
_entity.type
_entity.pdbx_description
1 polymer ?
#
loop_
_entity_poly.entity_id
_entity_poly.type
_entity_poly.pdbx_seq_one_letter_code
_entity_poly.pdbx_strand_id
1 'polypeptide(L)'
;AELMEPPKTQAMEPTTTHPKFSAADEAKFFAKAGLAPALAGGIESLVCNRAEAQRFYGIPKLAAIETQLNWNAVARACGPGFVANASRNFVMSATSFVATPTLYQRYFPQEKKSQSSLFWFGLAVNIFGGNVVAITQQALWGRSLDYGAVGGGRNISYGAVVREGLKAEGAAAFFTLPKWFSRVMMNAPIQGTVPWFYNEILPFGEPAAMRAASWLY
;
A
#
# COMPACT_ATOMS: atom_id res chain seq x y z
N ALA A 1 41.02 -6.47 -0.19
CA ALA A 1 39.65 -6.68 0.31
C ALA A 1 39.49 -5.82 1.55
N GLU A 2 39.16 -4.54 1.36
CA GLU A 2 38.76 -3.67 2.47
C GLU A 2 37.45 -4.20 3.04
N LEU A 3 37.52 -4.71 4.26
CA LEU A 3 36.36 -5.12 5.05
C LEU A 3 35.56 -3.85 5.35
N MET A 4 34.37 -3.75 4.76
CA MET A 4 33.41 -2.69 5.11
C MET A 4 33.18 -2.72 6.62
N GLU A 5 33.46 -1.59 7.27
CA GLU A 5 33.20 -1.41 8.70
C GLU A 5 31.72 -1.72 9.00
N PRO A 6 31.41 -2.42 10.11
CA PRO A 6 30.02 -2.68 10.48
C PRO A 6 29.28 -1.35 10.69
N PRO A 7 28.02 -1.24 10.24
CA PRO A 7 27.26 0.00 10.38
C PRO A 7 27.20 0.40 11.85
N LYS A 8 27.67 1.62 12.16
CA LYS A 8 27.67 2.17 13.51
C LYS A 8 26.26 2.07 14.08
N THR A 9 26.11 1.36 15.19
CA THR A 9 24.86 1.24 15.95
C THR A 9 24.61 2.58 16.64
N GLN A 10 24.19 3.59 15.89
CA GLN A 10 23.69 4.83 16.49
C GLN A 10 22.33 4.51 17.10
N ALA A 11 22.31 4.37 18.43
CA ALA A 11 21.07 4.38 19.18
C ALA A 11 20.36 5.71 18.89
N MET A 12 19.10 5.67 18.47
CA MET A 12 18.32 6.89 18.27
C MET A 12 18.21 7.62 19.61
N GLU A 13 18.53 8.91 19.64
CA GLU A 13 18.47 9.69 20.87
C GLU A 13 17.05 9.75 21.43
N PRO A 14 16.88 9.69 22.76
CA PRO A 14 15.58 9.73 23.39
C PRO A 14 14.93 11.11 23.21
N THR A 15 13.85 11.19 22.43
CA THR A 15 13.02 12.40 22.35
C THR A 15 12.16 12.54 23.61
N THR A 16 12.71 13.11 24.68
CA THR A 16 12.05 13.24 26.01
C THR A 16 11.12 14.46 26.16
N THR A 17 10.90 15.25 25.12
CA THR A 17 9.97 16.38 25.17
C THR A 17 8.80 16.15 24.22
N HIS A 18 7.65 15.82 24.80
CA HIS A 18 6.37 15.75 24.10
C HIS A 18 5.70 17.14 24.09
N PRO A 19 5.82 17.99 23.04
CA PRO A 19 5.12 19.28 22.98
C PRO A 19 3.60 19.09 23.03
N LYS A 20 2.86 19.81 23.88
CA LYS A 20 1.39 19.73 23.92
C LYS A 20 0.81 20.26 22.60
N PHE A 21 0.12 19.41 21.86
CA PHE A 21 -0.53 19.77 20.58
C PHE A 21 -1.99 20.14 20.80
N SER A 22 -2.53 21.00 19.93
CA SER A 22 -3.96 21.36 19.94
C SER A 22 -4.79 20.33 19.15
N ALA A 23 -6.11 20.27 19.39
CA ALA A 23 -7.04 19.45 18.59
C ALA A 23 -6.95 19.74 17.07
N ALA A 24 -6.55 20.96 16.70
CA ALA A 24 -6.33 21.33 15.30
C ALA A 24 -5.10 20.64 14.69
N ASP A 25 -4.08 20.35 15.49
CA ASP A 25 -2.88 19.65 15.03
C ASP A 25 -3.12 18.14 14.91
N GLU A 26 -3.98 17.58 15.76
CA GLU A 26 -4.46 16.20 15.66
C GLU A 26 -5.30 15.97 14.39
N ALA A 27 -6.26 16.87 14.12
CA ALA A 27 -7.06 16.81 12.89
C ALA A 27 -6.19 16.91 11.63
N LYS A 28 -5.18 17.79 11.63
CA LYS A 28 -4.21 17.90 10.53
C LYS A 28 -3.41 16.62 10.34
N PHE A 29 -3.04 15.93 11.42
CA PHE A 29 -2.31 14.68 11.32
C PHE A 29 -3.18 13.57 10.73
N PHE A 30 -4.40 13.34 11.26
CA PHE A 30 -5.30 12.32 10.70
C PHE A 30 -5.64 12.61 9.24
N ALA A 31 -5.87 13.88 8.91
CA ALA A 31 -6.04 14.31 7.53
C ALA A 31 -4.80 13.95 6.70
N LYS A 32 -3.58 14.24 7.14
CA LYS A 32 -2.35 13.87 6.41
C LYS A 32 -2.14 12.35 6.33
N ALA A 33 -2.38 11.61 7.41
CA ALA A 33 -2.20 10.17 7.48
C ALA A 33 -3.22 9.39 6.64
N GLY A 34 -4.42 9.93 6.41
CA GLY A 34 -5.41 9.35 5.50
C GLY A 34 -5.32 9.89 4.08
N LEU A 35 -5.25 11.21 3.93
CA LEU A 35 -5.27 11.88 2.62
C LEU A 35 -3.98 11.69 1.85
N ALA A 36 -2.80 11.69 2.49
CA ALA A 36 -1.56 11.54 1.75
C ALA A 36 -1.46 10.14 1.10
N PRO A 37 -1.74 9.02 1.81
CA PRO A 37 -1.85 7.70 1.17
C PRO A 37 -2.97 7.62 0.12
N ALA A 38 -4.12 8.26 0.35
CA ALA A 38 -5.23 8.24 -0.60
C ALA A 38 -4.89 8.99 -1.91
N LEU A 39 -4.25 10.15 -1.79
CA LEU A 39 -3.80 10.94 -2.93
C LEU A 39 -2.64 10.26 -3.66
N ALA A 40 -1.65 9.74 -2.93
CA ALA A 40 -0.54 9.00 -3.51
C ALA A 40 -1.05 7.77 -4.28
N GLY A 41 -1.88 6.95 -3.62
CA GLY A 41 -2.48 5.77 -4.23
C GLY A 41 -3.39 6.08 -5.41
N GLY A 42 -4.16 7.17 -5.34
CA GLY A 42 -5.03 7.64 -6.41
C GLY A 42 -4.25 8.16 -7.62
N ILE A 43 -3.27 9.04 -7.42
CA ILE A 43 -2.45 9.61 -8.51
C ILE A 43 -1.62 8.53 -9.19
N GLU A 44 -0.97 7.66 -8.41
CA GLU A 44 -0.23 6.52 -8.96
C GLU A 44 -1.16 5.64 -9.79
N SER A 45 -2.35 5.35 -9.27
CA SER A 45 -3.34 4.53 -9.98
C SER A 45 -3.87 5.18 -11.24
N LEU A 46 -3.98 6.51 -11.30
CA LEU A 46 -4.41 7.20 -12.53
C LEU A 46 -3.41 6.94 -13.68
N VAL A 47 -2.12 6.91 -13.35
CA VAL A 47 -1.06 6.69 -14.34
C VAL A 47 -0.86 5.20 -14.62
N CYS A 48 -0.75 4.38 -13.58
CA CYS A 48 -0.35 2.98 -13.74
C CYS A 48 -1.51 2.05 -14.12
N ASN A 49 -2.75 2.32 -13.69
CA ASN A 49 -3.86 1.39 -13.91
C ASN A 49 -4.13 1.15 -15.41
N ARG A 50 -4.16 2.24 -16.19
CA ARG A 50 -4.37 2.15 -17.64
C ARG A 50 -3.19 1.47 -18.34
N ALA A 51 -1.97 1.80 -17.95
CA ALA A 51 -0.76 1.16 -18.49
C ALA A 51 -0.73 -0.34 -18.19
N GLU A 52 -1.12 -0.75 -16.98
CA GLU A 52 -1.21 -2.15 -16.60
C GLU A 52 -2.32 -2.88 -17.38
N ALA A 53 -3.51 -2.29 -17.51
CA ALA A 53 -4.60 -2.85 -18.31
C ALA A 53 -4.19 -3.02 -19.79
N GLN A 54 -3.46 -2.05 -20.36
CA GLN A 54 -2.89 -2.14 -21.71
C GLN A 54 -1.86 -3.25 -21.83
N ARG A 55 -1.01 -3.44 -20.82
CA ARG A 55 -0.04 -4.54 -20.79
C ARG A 55 -0.73 -5.91 -20.75
N PHE A 56 -1.85 -6.02 -20.05
CA PHE A 56 -2.60 -7.28 -19.92
C PHE A 56 -3.40 -7.65 -21.18
N TYR A 57 -4.13 -6.71 -21.76
CA TYR A 57 -5.02 -6.99 -22.90
C TYR A 57 -4.46 -6.60 -24.27
N GLY A 58 -3.44 -5.74 -24.31
CA GLY A 58 -3.03 -5.01 -25.50
C GLY A 58 -3.92 -3.78 -25.74
N ILE A 59 -3.34 -2.78 -26.42
CA ILE A 59 -4.01 -1.51 -26.75
C ILE A 59 -5.33 -1.72 -27.51
N PRO A 60 -5.41 -2.57 -28.56
CA PRO A 60 -6.63 -2.68 -29.37
C PRO A 60 -7.81 -3.30 -28.60
N LYS A 61 -7.53 -4.32 -27.78
CA LYS A 61 -8.55 -5.02 -27.00
C LYS A 61 -9.06 -4.15 -25.86
N LEU A 62 -8.18 -3.40 -25.19
CA LEU A 62 -8.60 -2.45 -24.16
C LEU A 62 -9.48 -1.33 -24.75
N ALA A 63 -9.12 -0.80 -25.92
CA ALA A 63 -9.95 0.21 -26.59
C ALA A 63 -11.34 -0.34 -26.92
N ALA A 64 -11.45 -1.58 -27.39
CA ALA A 64 -12.74 -2.22 -27.65
C ALA A 64 -13.58 -2.42 -26.38
N ILE A 65 -12.92 -2.74 -25.26
CA ILE A 65 -13.57 -2.82 -23.94
C ILE A 65 -14.09 -1.44 -23.52
N GLU A 66 -13.27 -0.41 -23.64
CA GLU A 66 -13.64 0.96 -23.23
C GLU A 66 -14.76 1.58 -24.07
N THR A 67 -14.89 1.24 -25.36
CA THR A 67 -15.99 1.76 -26.20
C THR A 67 -17.35 1.19 -25.83
N GLN A 68 -17.40 -0.03 -25.30
CA GLN A 68 -18.63 -0.65 -24.82
C GLN A 68 -19.02 -0.19 -23.41
N LEU A 69 -18.07 0.39 -22.68
CA LEU A 69 -18.27 0.90 -21.33
C LEU A 69 -18.80 2.34 -21.43
N ASN A 70 -20.07 2.52 -21.06
CA ASN A 70 -20.72 3.83 -21.04
C ASN A 70 -20.23 4.71 -19.87
N TRP A 71 -18.92 4.92 -19.79
CA TRP A 71 -18.27 5.64 -18.71
C TRP A 71 -18.23 7.14 -18.96
N ASN A 72 -18.37 7.90 -17.87
CA ASN A 72 -18.11 9.33 -17.86
C ASN A 72 -16.59 9.62 -18.00
N ALA A 73 -16.24 10.89 -18.23
CA ALA A 73 -14.86 11.30 -18.49
C ALA A 73 -13.89 10.90 -17.36
N VAL A 74 -14.33 10.98 -16.10
CA VAL A 74 -13.52 10.62 -14.93
C VAL A 74 -13.24 9.11 -14.91
N ALA A 75 -14.26 8.28 -15.10
CA ALA A 75 -14.10 6.83 -15.14
C ALA A 75 -13.23 6.37 -16.31
N ARG A 76 -13.31 7.03 -17.47
CA ARG A 76 -12.41 6.77 -18.62
C ARG A 76 -10.95 7.13 -18.31
N ALA A 77 -10.71 8.25 -17.63
CA ALA A 77 -9.37 8.64 -17.23
C ALA A 77 -8.77 7.64 -16.22
N CYS A 78 -9.58 7.14 -15.30
CA CYS A 78 -9.18 6.15 -14.30
C CYS A 78 -8.95 4.75 -14.89
N GLY A 79 -9.72 4.36 -15.90
CA GLY A 79 -9.66 3.04 -16.53
C GLY A 79 -10.34 1.91 -15.72
N PRO A 80 -10.46 0.70 -16.30
CA PRO A 80 -11.09 -0.45 -15.64
C PRO A 80 -10.33 -0.88 -14.39
N GLY A 81 -11.05 -1.35 -13.37
CA GLY A 81 -10.44 -1.88 -12.15
C GLY A 81 -9.81 -0.82 -11.22
N PHE A 82 -9.89 0.47 -11.55
CA PHE A 82 -9.20 1.54 -10.83
C PHE A 82 -9.36 1.48 -9.31
N VAL A 83 -10.57 1.23 -8.81
CA VAL A 83 -10.84 1.20 -7.37
C VAL A 83 -10.03 0.12 -6.66
N ALA A 84 -9.93 -1.08 -7.24
CA ALA A 84 -9.10 -2.15 -6.66
C ALA A 84 -7.61 -1.78 -6.70
N ASN A 85 -7.13 -1.17 -7.79
CA ASN A 85 -5.74 -0.71 -7.89
C ASN A 85 -5.41 0.41 -6.88
N ALA A 86 -6.27 1.42 -6.80
CA ALA A 86 -6.13 2.53 -5.86
C ALA A 86 -6.18 2.04 -4.41
N SER A 87 -7.06 1.09 -4.11
CA SER A 87 -7.12 0.50 -2.77
C SER A 87 -5.86 -0.28 -2.42
N ARG A 88 -5.26 -1.01 -3.37
CA ARG A 88 -3.98 -1.69 -3.19
C ARG A 88 -2.89 -0.66 -2.84
N ASN A 89 -2.75 0.39 -3.63
CA ASN A 89 -1.69 1.39 -3.43
C ASN A 89 -1.91 2.19 -2.15
N PHE A 90 -3.17 2.46 -1.79
CA PHE A 90 -3.53 3.05 -0.49
C PHE A 90 -3.07 2.15 0.66
N VAL A 91 -3.39 0.86 0.64
CA VAL A 91 -3.00 -0.07 1.72
C VAL A 91 -1.48 -0.14 1.84
N MET A 92 -0.78 -0.22 0.73
CA MET A 92 0.68 -0.29 0.69
C MET A 92 1.33 0.97 1.27
N SER A 93 0.85 2.14 0.85
CA SER A 93 1.35 3.43 1.34
C SER A 93 0.97 3.67 2.80
N ALA A 94 -0.28 3.39 3.21
CA ALA A 94 -0.71 3.51 4.59
C ALA A 94 0.07 2.57 5.52
N THR A 95 0.32 1.32 5.10
CA THR A 95 1.10 0.38 5.92
C THR A 95 2.55 0.83 6.04
N SER A 96 3.15 1.28 4.95
CA SER A 96 4.58 1.65 4.93
C SER A 96 4.85 2.97 5.65
N PHE A 97 4.00 3.99 5.44
CA PHE A 97 4.24 5.36 5.91
C PHE A 97 3.49 5.73 7.18
N VAL A 98 2.45 5.00 7.54
CA VAL A 98 1.65 5.30 8.74
C VAL A 98 1.78 4.17 9.74
N ALA A 99 1.37 2.95 9.39
CA ALA A 99 1.29 1.85 10.36
C ALA A 99 2.67 1.41 10.85
N THR A 100 3.61 1.15 9.93
CA THR A 100 4.97 0.68 10.26
C THR A 100 5.71 1.62 11.22
N PRO A 101 5.90 2.92 10.93
CA PRO A 101 6.60 3.82 11.85
C PRO A 101 5.85 3.96 13.17
N THR A 102 4.52 4.08 13.14
CA THR A 102 3.67 4.16 14.33
C THR A 102 3.86 2.97 15.25
N LEU A 103 3.78 1.74 14.71
CA LEU A 103 3.91 0.52 15.48
C LEU A 103 5.34 0.31 15.96
N TYR A 104 6.33 0.61 15.12
CA TYR A 104 7.75 0.49 15.50
C TYR A 104 8.07 1.40 16.68
N GLN A 105 7.62 2.65 16.61
CA GLN A 105 7.95 3.58 17.66
C GLN A 105 7.19 3.29 18.97
N ARG A 106 5.94 2.84 18.88
CA ARG A 106 5.08 2.55 20.05
C ARG A 106 5.42 1.23 20.76
N TYR A 107 5.71 0.17 20.01
CA TYR A 107 5.79 -1.18 20.57
C TYR A 107 7.18 -1.80 20.51
N PHE A 108 8.12 -1.24 19.73
CA PHE A 108 9.47 -1.80 19.67
C PHE A 108 10.30 -1.32 20.88
N PRO A 109 11.00 -2.23 21.60
CA PRO A 109 11.80 -1.86 22.77
C PRO A 109 12.87 -0.83 22.42
N GLN A 110 12.92 0.28 23.17
CA GLN A 110 13.73 1.46 22.85
C GLN A 110 15.22 1.13 22.80
N GLU A 111 15.68 0.30 23.74
CA GLU A 111 17.07 -0.16 23.87
C GLU A 111 17.53 -1.07 22.72
N LYS A 112 16.60 -1.56 21.91
CA LYS A 112 16.89 -2.40 20.72
C LYS A 112 16.68 -1.66 19.40
N LYS A 113 16.27 -0.39 19.45
CA LYS A 113 16.02 0.39 18.23
C LYS A 113 17.35 0.71 17.54
N SER A 114 17.41 0.32 16.29
CA SER A 114 18.51 0.53 15.37
C SER A 114 17.95 0.62 13.95
N GLN A 115 18.76 1.07 13.00
CA GLN A 115 18.38 1.06 11.60
C GLN A 115 18.07 -0.36 11.10
N SER A 116 18.83 -1.35 11.56
CA SER A 116 18.60 -2.75 11.22
C SER A 116 17.30 -3.31 11.79
N SER A 117 16.96 -2.98 13.04
CA SER A 117 15.70 -3.43 13.63
C SER A 117 14.48 -2.74 13.00
N LEU A 118 14.61 -1.48 12.57
CA LEU A 118 13.58 -0.79 11.81
C LEU A 118 13.36 -1.46 10.44
N PHE A 119 14.44 -1.81 9.73
CA PHE A 119 14.35 -2.55 8.48
C PHE A 119 13.59 -3.86 8.66
N TRP A 120 13.98 -4.70 9.63
CA TRP A 120 13.33 -6.00 9.86
C TRP A 120 11.90 -5.87 10.38
N PHE A 121 11.63 -4.88 11.22
CA PHE A 121 10.28 -4.60 11.70
C PHE A 121 9.38 -4.11 10.56
N GLY A 122 9.86 -3.17 9.76
CA GLY A 122 9.13 -2.67 8.59
C GLY A 122 8.91 -3.76 7.55
N LEU A 123 9.92 -4.62 7.34
CA LEU A 123 9.78 -5.81 6.52
C LEU A 123 8.67 -6.71 7.06
N ALA A 124 8.64 -7.00 8.36
CA ALA A 124 7.60 -7.85 8.95
C ALA A 124 6.19 -7.22 8.85
N VAL A 125 6.02 -5.96 9.21
CA VAL A 125 4.71 -5.28 9.18
C VAL A 125 4.20 -5.13 7.74
N ASN A 126 5.07 -4.76 6.81
CA ASN A 126 4.71 -4.63 5.40
C ASN A 126 4.47 -6.00 4.73
N ILE A 127 5.25 -7.04 5.07
CA ILE A 127 5.06 -8.39 4.50
C ILE A 127 3.82 -9.09 5.05
N PHE A 128 3.61 -9.08 6.37
CA PHE A 128 2.56 -9.88 6.98
C PHE A 128 1.24 -9.12 7.12
N GLY A 129 1.28 -7.78 7.24
CA GLY A 129 0.07 -6.96 7.28
C GLY A 129 -0.30 -6.40 5.90
N GLY A 130 0.52 -5.48 5.40
CA GLY A 130 0.21 -4.70 4.20
C GLY A 130 0.08 -5.54 2.92
N ASN A 131 1.02 -6.46 2.69
CA ASN A 131 1.05 -7.28 1.48
C ASN A 131 -0.10 -8.27 1.40
N VAL A 132 -0.56 -8.86 2.50
CA VAL A 132 -1.70 -9.80 2.46
C VAL A 132 -2.94 -9.11 1.89
N VAL A 133 -3.25 -7.92 2.41
CA VAL A 133 -4.38 -7.13 1.94
C VAL A 133 -4.13 -6.61 0.53
N ALA A 134 -2.93 -6.09 0.24
CA ALA A 134 -2.58 -5.59 -1.08
C ALA A 134 -2.64 -6.65 -2.19
N ILE A 135 -2.25 -7.89 -1.89
CA ILE A 135 -2.31 -9.02 -2.83
C ILE A 135 -3.76 -9.45 -3.07
N THR A 136 -4.60 -9.40 -2.03
CA THR A 136 -6.04 -9.61 -2.16
C THR A 136 -6.66 -8.56 -3.09
N GLN A 137 -6.27 -7.29 -2.94
CA GLN A 137 -6.71 -6.21 -3.83
C GLN A 137 -6.14 -6.36 -5.25
N GLN A 138 -4.91 -6.84 -5.42
CA GLN A 138 -4.35 -7.14 -6.74
C GLN A 138 -5.11 -8.26 -7.45
N ALA A 139 -5.50 -9.31 -6.71
CA ALA A 139 -6.31 -10.39 -7.26
C ALA A 139 -7.71 -9.90 -7.63
N LEU A 140 -8.32 -9.05 -6.80
CA LEU A 140 -9.59 -8.39 -7.10
C LEU A 140 -9.47 -7.52 -8.35
N TRP A 141 -8.38 -6.76 -8.49
CA TRP A 141 -8.10 -5.95 -9.66
C TRP A 141 -8.05 -6.80 -10.93
N GLY A 142 -7.22 -7.84 -10.97
CA GLY A 142 -7.11 -8.71 -12.15
C GLY A 142 -8.44 -9.36 -12.53
N ARG A 143 -9.21 -9.86 -11.55
CA ARG A 143 -10.53 -10.43 -11.82
C ARG A 143 -11.56 -9.39 -12.26
N SER A 144 -11.46 -8.17 -11.75
CA SER A 144 -12.34 -7.08 -12.18
C SER A 144 -12.11 -6.71 -13.63
N LEU A 145 -10.86 -6.80 -14.09
CA LEU A 145 -10.52 -6.65 -15.49
C LEU A 145 -11.14 -7.77 -16.33
N ASP A 146 -10.98 -9.04 -15.90
CA ASP A 146 -11.52 -10.18 -16.64
C ASP A 146 -13.04 -10.13 -16.72
N TYR A 147 -13.70 -9.78 -15.61
CA TYR A 147 -15.14 -9.54 -15.56
C TYR A 147 -15.55 -8.41 -16.50
N GLY A 148 -14.77 -7.33 -16.55
CA GLY A 148 -15.00 -6.20 -17.45
C GLY A 148 -14.76 -6.51 -18.93
N ALA A 149 -13.96 -7.53 -19.23
CA ALA A 149 -13.66 -7.96 -20.60
C ALA A 149 -14.70 -8.95 -21.18
N VAL A 150 -15.60 -9.49 -20.35
CA VAL A 150 -16.65 -10.43 -20.78
C VAL A 150 -17.52 -9.79 -21.86
N GLY A 151 -17.72 -10.50 -22.98
CA GLY A 151 -18.56 -10.04 -24.10
C GLY A 151 -17.99 -8.86 -24.88
N GLY A 152 -16.71 -8.51 -24.66
CA GLY A 152 -16.08 -7.35 -25.28
C GLY A 152 -16.23 -6.05 -24.50
N GLY A 153 -16.88 -6.06 -23.33
CA GLY A 153 -16.99 -4.90 -22.44
C GLY A 153 -18.21 -4.97 -21.52
N ARG A 154 -17.98 -4.96 -20.21
CA ARG A 154 -19.02 -5.04 -19.17
C ARG A 154 -18.71 -4.14 -17.98
N ASN A 155 -19.72 -3.40 -17.50
CA ASN A 155 -19.55 -2.60 -16.28
C ASN A 155 -19.18 -3.49 -15.09
N ILE A 156 -18.09 -3.15 -14.42
CA ILE A 156 -17.53 -3.92 -13.31
C ILE A 156 -18.43 -3.78 -12.07
N SER A 157 -18.82 -4.91 -11.51
CA SER A 157 -19.46 -4.99 -10.20
C SER A 157 -18.56 -5.77 -9.24
N TYR A 158 -17.86 -5.08 -8.35
CA TYR A 158 -16.93 -5.74 -7.41
C TYR A 158 -17.61 -6.78 -6.52
N GLY A 159 -18.86 -6.55 -6.12
CA GLY A 159 -19.64 -7.55 -5.38
C GLY A 159 -19.90 -8.83 -6.20
N ALA A 160 -20.18 -8.68 -7.50
CA ALA A 160 -20.32 -9.83 -8.40
C ALA A 160 -18.97 -10.54 -8.61
N VAL A 161 -17.89 -9.79 -8.84
CA VAL A 161 -16.52 -10.33 -9.00
C VAL A 161 -16.12 -11.16 -7.77
N VAL A 162 -16.36 -10.64 -6.57
CA VAL A 162 -16.07 -11.36 -5.32
C VAL A 162 -16.91 -12.63 -5.21
N ARG A 163 -18.23 -12.50 -5.37
CA ARG A 163 -19.15 -13.64 -5.25
C ARG A 163 -18.87 -14.74 -6.27
N GLU A 164 -18.64 -14.38 -7.53
CA GLU A 164 -18.35 -15.33 -8.61
C GLU A 164 -16.98 -15.98 -8.43
N GLY A 165 -15.96 -15.19 -8.04
CA GLY A 165 -14.64 -15.72 -7.72
C GLY A 165 -14.67 -16.72 -6.56
N LEU A 166 -15.32 -16.36 -5.45
CA LEU A 166 -15.47 -17.25 -4.30
C LEU A 166 -16.27 -18.51 -4.65
N LYS A 167 -17.32 -18.40 -5.48
CA LYS A 167 -18.11 -19.56 -5.92
C LYS A 167 -17.30 -20.51 -6.80
N ALA A 168 -16.43 -20.00 -7.66
CA ALA A 168 -15.66 -20.79 -8.61
C ALA A 168 -14.41 -21.44 -7.98
N GLU A 169 -13.67 -20.70 -7.16
CA GLU A 169 -12.33 -21.11 -6.68
C GLU A 169 -12.18 -21.01 -5.15
N GLY A 170 -13.23 -20.67 -4.41
CA GLY A 170 -13.16 -20.47 -2.96
C GLY A 170 -12.15 -19.38 -2.58
N ALA A 171 -11.44 -19.56 -1.45
CA ALA A 171 -10.42 -18.62 -1.01
C ALA A 171 -9.23 -18.49 -1.99
N ALA A 172 -8.97 -19.53 -2.79
CA ALA A 172 -7.91 -19.53 -3.81
C ALA A 172 -8.13 -18.46 -4.90
N ALA A 173 -9.36 -17.98 -5.03
CA ALA A 173 -9.72 -16.90 -5.94
C ALA A 173 -8.89 -15.63 -5.68
N PHE A 174 -8.65 -15.32 -4.41
CA PHE A 174 -8.00 -14.09 -3.95
C PHE A 174 -6.67 -14.34 -3.25
N PHE A 175 -6.46 -15.54 -2.71
CA PHE A 175 -5.26 -15.88 -1.97
C PHE A 175 -4.77 -17.28 -2.30
N THR A 176 -3.53 -17.39 -2.80
CA THR A 176 -2.81 -18.66 -2.82
C THR A 176 -1.39 -18.44 -2.29
N LEU A 177 -0.81 -19.45 -1.66
CA LEU A 177 0.56 -19.36 -1.16
C LEU A 177 1.56 -18.96 -2.26
N PRO A 178 1.54 -19.53 -3.48
CA PRO A 178 2.46 -19.10 -4.54
C PRO A 178 2.25 -17.65 -4.98
N LYS A 179 1.00 -17.19 -5.11
CA LYS A 179 0.68 -15.78 -5.42
C LYS A 179 1.17 -14.86 -4.30
N TRP A 180 1.03 -15.30 -3.06
CA TRP A 180 1.48 -14.54 -1.91
C TRP A 180 3.01 -14.44 -1.87
N PHE A 181 3.71 -15.59 -1.89
CA PHE A 181 5.17 -15.65 -1.82
C PHE A 181 5.84 -14.88 -2.95
N SER A 182 5.42 -15.07 -4.20
CA SER A 182 6.02 -14.36 -5.34
C SER A 182 5.89 -12.83 -5.21
N ARG A 183 4.74 -12.35 -4.75
CA ARG A 183 4.47 -10.91 -4.59
C ARG A 183 5.16 -10.32 -3.39
N VAL A 184 5.20 -11.06 -2.28
CA VAL A 184 6.00 -10.70 -1.11
C VAL A 184 7.46 -10.56 -1.51
N MET A 185 8.03 -11.52 -2.22
CA MET A 185 9.45 -11.47 -2.62
C MET A 185 9.75 -10.35 -3.61
N MET A 186 8.81 -10.00 -4.50
CA MET A 186 8.98 -8.82 -5.38
C MET A 186 8.99 -7.50 -4.61
N ASN A 187 8.18 -7.39 -3.55
CA ASN A 187 8.03 -6.14 -2.81
C ASN A 187 8.98 -6.03 -1.60
N ALA A 188 9.49 -7.15 -1.08
CA ALA A 188 10.28 -7.22 0.14
C ALA A 188 11.51 -6.29 0.15
N PRO A 189 12.34 -6.21 -0.92
CA PRO A 189 13.49 -5.31 -0.93
C PRO A 189 13.08 -3.83 -0.81
N ILE A 190 12.04 -3.42 -1.52
CA ILE A 190 11.55 -2.03 -1.50
C ILE A 190 10.85 -1.73 -0.18
N GLN A 191 10.08 -2.67 0.37
CA GLN A 191 9.31 -2.46 1.60
C GLN A 191 10.14 -2.46 2.88
N GLY A 192 11.29 -3.13 2.89
CA GLY A 192 12.27 -2.99 3.98
C GLY A 192 13.07 -1.70 3.88
N THR A 193 13.39 -1.27 2.65
CA THR A 193 14.23 -0.07 2.42
C THR A 193 13.45 1.24 2.49
N VAL A 194 12.15 1.28 2.17
CA VAL A 194 11.35 2.51 2.23
C VAL A 194 11.27 3.09 3.65
N PRO A 195 10.93 2.33 4.71
CA PRO A 195 10.98 2.84 6.09
C PRO A 195 12.38 3.27 6.52
N TRP A 196 13.42 2.60 6.01
CA TRP A 196 14.82 2.94 6.27
C TRP A 196 15.22 4.28 5.62
N PHE A 197 14.92 4.46 4.33
CA PHE A 197 15.15 5.72 3.59
C PHE A 197 14.33 6.89 4.13
N TYR A 198 13.08 6.65 4.51
CA TYR A 198 12.21 7.72 5.00
C TYR A 198 12.66 8.25 6.37
N ASN A 199 13.26 7.42 7.24
CA ASN A 199 13.79 7.91 8.52
C ASN A 199 15.08 8.74 8.40
N GLU A 200 15.83 8.63 7.30
CA GLU A 200 16.92 9.58 7.03
C GLU A 200 16.40 10.95 6.53
N ILE A 201 15.16 11.03 6.03
CA ILE A 201 14.55 12.23 5.45
C ILE A 201 13.50 12.88 6.38
N LEU A 202 12.94 12.14 7.35
CA LEU A 202 11.88 12.58 8.27
C LEU A 202 12.27 13.06 9.69
N PRO A 203 13.43 13.68 9.98
CA PRO A 203 13.58 14.40 11.25
C PRO A 203 12.53 15.52 11.50
N PHE A 204 11.71 15.88 10.51
CA PHE A 204 10.79 17.03 10.58
C PHE A 204 9.32 16.71 10.94
N GLY A 205 8.90 15.45 11.10
CA GLY A 205 7.48 15.09 11.35
C GLY A 205 7.23 14.06 12.46
N GLU A 206 8.30 13.51 13.01
CA GLU A 206 8.34 12.37 13.93
C GLU A 206 7.52 12.54 15.24
N PRO A 207 7.50 13.73 15.90
CA PRO A 207 6.76 13.91 17.15
C PRO A 207 5.23 13.86 17.01
N ALA A 208 4.70 14.12 15.80
CA ALA A 208 3.25 14.17 15.54
C ALA A 208 2.65 12.78 15.30
N ALA A 209 3.37 11.90 14.60
CA ALA A 209 2.93 10.52 14.36
C ALA A 209 2.85 9.69 15.65
N MET A 210 3.80 9.92 16.56
CA MET A 210 3.91 9.20 17.82
C MET A 210 2.74 9.35 18.80
N ARG A 211 1.99 10.45 18.74
CA ARG A 211 0.86 10.69 19.65
C ARG A 211 -0.52 10.43 19.05
N ALA A 212 -0.68 10.50 17.73
CA ALA A 212 -1.88 9.95 17.10
C ALA A 212 -1.97 8.43 17.28
N ALA A 213 -0.82 7.76 17.29
CA ALA A 213 -0.71 6.36 17.65
C ALA A 213 -1.26 6.05 19.04
N SER A 214 -1.07 6.93 20.04
CA SER A 214 -1.49 6.68 21.42
C SER A 214 -3.01 6.61 21.62
N TRP A 215 -3.81 7.16 20.70
CA TRP A 215 -5.28 7.22 20.74
C TRP A 215 -6.03 5.92 20.39
N LEU A 216 -5.35 4.80 20.11
CA LEU A 216 -5.97 3.47 20.08
C LEU A 216 -6.20 2.88 21.51
N TYR A 217 -6.11 3.72 22.54
CA TYR A 217 -6.49 3.45 23.93
C TYR A 217 -7.33 4.62 24.45
#